data_AF-A0A9R1S7L2-F1
#
_entry.id   AF-A0A9R1S7L2-F1
#
_cell.length_a   1.000
_cell.length_b   1.000
_cell.length_c   1.000
_cell.angle_alpha   90.00
_cell.angle_beta   90.00
_cell.angle_gamma   90.00
#
_symmetry.space_group_name_H-M   'P 1'
#
loop_
_entity.id
_entity.type
_entity.pdbx_description
1 polymer ?
#
loop_
_entity_poly.entity_id
_entity_poly.type
_entity_poly.pdbx_seq_one_letter_code
_entity_poly.pdbx_strand_id
1 'polypeptide(L)'
;MAMASIVVQVSALLLNLIAFGLAVAAEQRRSKATVTPDLAKEYDYCVYDSDVATGYGVGALLLLTAAQVVVMLASRCFCCGRGLKPGGSRACALMLFLFSW
;
A
#
# COMPACT_ATOMS: atom_id res chain seq x y z
N MET A 1 7.01 25.46 14.88
CA MET A 1 6.25 24.20 14.81
C MET A 1 5.47 24.00 13.50
N ALA A 2 5.48 24.95 12.54
CA ALA A 2 4.76 24.79 11.26
C ALA A 2 5.53 23.97 10.20
N MET A 3 6.86 24.11 10.13
CA MET A 3 7.66 23.52 9.06
C MET A 3 7.81 21.99 9.17
N ALA A 4 7.96 21.45 10.39
CA ALA A 4 8.07 20.01 10.62
C ALA A 4 6.78 19.25 10.27
N SER A 5 5.60 19.88 10.43
CA SER A 5 4.31 19.28 10.07
C SER A 5 4.15 19.18 8.55
N ILE A 6 4.53 20.23 7.82
CA ILE A 6 4.42 20.28 6.35
C ILE A 6 5.31 19.20 5.71
N VAL A 7 6.55 19.04 6.20
CA VAL A 7 7.47 18.02 5.67
C VAL A 7 6.90 16.62 5.83
N VAL A 8 6.37 16.29 7.01
CA VAL A 8 5.74 14.98 7.28
C VAL A 8 4.52 14.77 6.38
N GLN A 9 3.63 15.76 6.28
CA GLN A 9 2.44 15.68 5.43
C GLN A 9 2.77 15.49 3.94
N VAL A 10 3.72 16.26 3.41
CA VAL A 10 4.16 16.13 2.01
C VAL A 10 4.82 14.79 1.76
N SER A 11 5.68 14.31 2.67
CA SER A 11 6.32 13.00 2.52
C SER A 11 5.30 11.85 2.54
N ALA A 12 4.32 11.90 3.45
CA ALA A 12 3.27 10.89 3.52
C ALA A 12 2.40 10.92 2.26
N LEU A 13 2.05 12.10 1.75
CA LEU A 13 1.28 12.24 0.52
C LEU A 13 2.02 11.62 -0.68
N LEU A 14 3.31 11.92 -0.84
CA LEU A 14 4.11 11.37 -1.93
C LEU A 14 4.20 9.85 -1.87
N LEU A 15 4.49 9.28 -0.68
CA LEU A 15 4.55 7.84 -0.50
C LEU A 15 3.22 7.15 -0.85
N ASN A 16 2.09 7.73 -0.44
CA ASN A 16 0.76 7.21 -0.76
C ASN A 16 0.43 7.31 -2.25
N LEU A 17 0.78 8.42 -2.93
CA LEU A 17 0.58 8.55 -4.37
C LEU A 17 1.38 7.52 -5.16
N ILE A 18 2.63 7.26 -4.75
CA ILE A 18 3.46 6.23 -5.38
C ILE A 18 2.86 4.84 -5.11
N ALA A 19 2.46 4.55 -3.87
CA ALA A 19 1.82 3.27 -3.53
C ALA A 19 0.53 3.03 -4.36
N PHE A 20 -0.31 4.05 -4.52
CA PHE A 20 -1.49 3.98 -5.39
C PHE A 20 -1.11 3.70 -6.85
N GLY A 21 -0.08 4.38 -7.37
CA GLY A 21 0.43 4.14 -8.72
C GLY A 21 0.93 2.71 -8.91
N LEU A 22 1.65 2.15 -7.94
CA LEU A 22 2.08 0.74 -7.96
C LEU A 22 0.88 -0.22 -7.91
N ALA A 23 -0.14 0.08 -7.10
CA ALA A 23 -1.35 -0.74 -7.04
C ALA A 23 -2.10 -0.76 -8.38
N VAL A 24 -2.24 0.40 -9.03
CA VAL A 24 -2.81 0.49 -10.39
C VAL A 24 -1.96 -0.28 -11.40
N ALA A 25 -0.63 -0.15 -11.33
CA ALA A 25 0.27 -0.89 -12.20
C ALA A 25 0.18 -2.41 -11.99
N ALA A 26 -0.03 -2.87 -10.76
CA ALA A 26 -0.25 -4.27 -10.43
C ALA A 26 -1.51 -4.81 -11.14
N GLU A 27 -2.63 -4.08 -11.09
CA GLU A 27 -3.85 -4.47 -11.78
C GLU A 27 -3.72 -4.45 -13.31
N GLN A 28 -3.01 -3.45 -13.86
CA GLN A 28 -2.77 -3.39 -15.31
C GLN A 28 -1.85 -4.52 -15.80
N ARG A 29 -0.96 -5.02 -14.94
CA ARG A 29 0.00 -6.10 -15.25
C ARG A 29 -0.45 -7.47 -14.75
N ARG A 30 -1.75 -7.62 -14.43
CA ARG A 30 -2.33 -8.90 -14.01
C ARG A 30 -2.04 -9.99 -15.04
N SER A 31 -1.58 -11.16 -14.57
CA SER A 31 -1.27 -12.28 -15.46
C SER A 31 -2.52 -12.72 -16.22
N LYS A 32 -2.34 -12.96 -17.51
CA LYS A 32 -3.39 -13.43 -18.41
C LYS A 32 -3.09 -14.88 -18.76
N ALA A 33 -4.13 -15.70 -18.70
CA ALA A 33 -4.06 -17.06 -19.17
C ALA A 33 -4.07 -17.08 -20.70
N THR A 34 -3.10 -17.78 -21.30
CA THR A 34 -3.12 -18.12 -22.72
C THR A 34 -3.47 -19.59 -22.86
N VAL A 35 -4.60 -19.87 -23.51
CA VAL A 35 -5.03 -21.24 -23.78
C VAL A 35 -4.14 -21.81 -24.88
N THR A 36 -3.42 -22.88 -24.58
CA THR A 36 -2.50 -23.55 -25.51
C THR A 36 -2.96 -24.99 -25.69
N PRO A 37 -3.14 -25.46 -26.94
CA PRO A 37 -3.49 -26.85 -27.20
C PRO A 37 -2.31 -27.77 -26.92
N ASP A 38 -2.57 -28.94 -26.35
CA ASP A 38 -1.56 -29.96 -26.14
C ASP A 38 -1.02 -30.52 -27.47
N LEU A 39 0.23 -31.02 -27.45
CA LEU A 39 0.90 -31.60 -28.63
C LEU A 39 0.11 -32.77 -29.23
N ALA A 40 -0.58 -33.55 -28.39
CA ALA A 40 -1.46 -34.63 -28.82
C ALA A 40 -2.88 -34.18 -29.21
N LYS A 41 -3.22 -32.89 -29.06
CA LYS A 41 -4.56 -32.29 -29.26
C LYS A 41 -5.69 -32.96 -28.47
N GLU A 42 -5.37 -33.55 -27.32
CA GLU A 42 -6.34 -34.28 -26.49
C GLU A 42 -7.03 -33.36 -25.49
N TYR A 43 -6.37 -32.29 -25.05
CA TYR A 43 -6.92 -31.26 -24.17
C TYR A 43 -6.20 -29.92 -24.33
N ASP A 44 -6.87 -28.84 -23.96
CA ASP A 44 -6.30 -27.50 -23.89
C ASP A 44 -5.89 -27.18 -22.44
N TYR A 45 -4.73 -26.54 -22.27
CA TYR A 45 -4.26 -26.09 -20.95
C TYR A 45 -3.94 -24.60 -20.94
N CYS A 46 -4.12 -23.97 -19.77
CA CYS A 46 -3.85 -22.56 -19.59
C CYS A 46 -2.39 -22.35 -19.16
N VAL A 47 -1.62 -21.65 -19.99
CA VAL A 47 -0.28 -21.16 -19.64
C VAL A 47 -0.43 -19.75 -19.07
N TYR A 48 0.09 -19.55 -17.86
CA TYR A 48 0.15 -18.24 -17.22
C TYR A 48 1.53 -17.63 -17.42
N ASP A 49 1.55 -16.34 -17.75
CA ASP A 49 2.78 -15.55 -17.74
C ASP A 49 3.25 -15.29 -16.31
N SER A 50 4.55 -15.01 -16.15
CA SER A 50 5.13 -14.72 -14.84
C SER A 50 4.45 -13.51 -14.17
N ASP A 51 4.02 -13.69 -12.92
CA ASP A 51 3.22 -12.70 -12.17
C ASP A 51 4.06 -11.51 -11.68
N VAL A 52 4.41 -10.59 -12.59
CA VAL A 52 5.08 -9.32 -12.23
C VAL A 52 4.16 -8.43 -11.37
N ALA A 53 2.84 -8.59 -11.49
CA ALA A 53 1.83 -7.90 -10.68
C ALA A 53 2.06 -8.06 -9.16
N THR A 54 2.50 -9.23 -8.71
CA THR A 54 2.76 -9.51 -7.29
C THR A 54 3.85 -8.61 -6.74
N GLY A 55 4.91 -8.35 -7.51
CA GLY A 55 5.99 -7.44 -7.11
C GLY A 55 5.50 -6.01 -6.93
N TYR A 56 4.65 -5.52 -7.84
CA TYR A 56 4.03 -4.20 -7.71
C TYR A 56 3.09 -4.12 -6.49
N GLY A 57 2.32 -5.18 -6.23
CA GLY A 57 1.44 -5.25 -5.06
C GLY A 57 2.22 -5.21 -3.73
N VAL A 58 3.29 -6.00 -3.62
CA VAL A 58 4.17 -5.98 -2.42
C VAL A 58 4.84 -4.61 -2.27
N GLY A 59 5.32 -4.02 -3.37
CA GLY A 59 5.89 -2.67 -3.35
C GLY A 59 4.89 -1.62 -2.87
N ALA A 60 3.66 -1.66 -3.34
CA ALA A 60 2.59 -0.77 -2.89
C ALA A 60 2.34 -0.93 -1.37
N LEU A 61 2.24 -2.17 -0.88
CA LEU A 61 2.03 -2.46 0.54
C LEU A 61 3.18 -1.95 1.43
N LEU A 62 4.42 -2.12 1.00
CA LEU A 62 5.59 -1.63 1.73
C LEU A 62 5.65 -0.10 1.79
N LEU A 63 5.29 0.59 0.70
CA LEU A 63 5.26 2.05 0.68
C LEU A 63 4.13 2.61 1.54
N LEU A 64 2.96 1.97 1.53
CA LEU A 64 1.82 2.38 2.34
C LEU A 64 2.12 2.20 3.84
N THR A 65 2.70 1.06 4.22
CA THR A 65 3.13 0.80 5.60
C THR A 65 4.24 1.74 6.04
N ALA A 66 5.20 2.08 5.15
CA ALA A 66 6.22 3.09 5.44
C ALA A 66 5.60 4.47 5.70
N ALA A 67 4.63 4.91 4.87
CA ALA A 67 3.90 6.15 5.10
C ALA A 67 3.19 6.14 6.45
N GLN A 68 2.61 5.00 6.82
CA GLN A 68 1.93 4.85 8.10
C GLN A 68 2.90 5.00 9.29
N VAL A 69 4.06 4.33 9.22
CA VAL A 69 5.10 4.39 10.26
C VAL A 69 5.65 5.80 10.42
N VAL A 70 5.88 6.53 9.33
CA VAL A 70 6.37 7.92 9.37
C VAL A 70 5.41 8.81 10.15
N VAL A 71 4.11 8.72 9.90
CA VAL A 71 3.11 9.52 10.61
C VAL A 71 2.97 9.10 12.08
N MET A 72 3.05 7.81 12.39
CA MET A 72 3.04 7.33 13.78
C MET A 72 4.24 7.87 14.58
N LEU A 73 5.45 7.79 14.01
CA LEU A 73 6.67 8.31 14.63
C LEU A 73 6.61 9.83 14.84
N ALA A 74 6.16 10.57 13.83
CA ALA A 74 6.05 12.03 13.91
C ALA A 74 4.99 12.48 14.92
N SER A 75 3.84 11.79 14.97
CA SER A 75 2.74 12.14 15.89
C SER A 75 2.94 11.62 17.31
N ARG A 76 3.92 10.72 17.53
CA ARG A 76 4.11 9.97 18.79
C ARG A 76 2.86 9.17 19.21
N CYS A 77 1.94 8.92 18.29
CA CYS A 77 0.81 8.02 18.50
C CYS A 77 1.30 6.57 18.31
N PHE A 78 0.82 5.65 19.14
CA PHE A 78 1.12 4.21 19.14
C PHE A 78 2.55 3.76 19.49
N CYS A 79 3.63 4.47 19.13
CA CYS A 79 5.01 4.05 19.45
C CYS A 79 5.80 5.14 20.20
N CYS A 80 6.41 4.80 21.34
CA CYS A 80 7.32 5.66 22.14
C CYS A 80 6.74 7.02 22.63
N GLY A 81 5.41 7.12 22.81
CA GLY A 81 4.71 8.28 23.38
C GLY A 81 4.06 8.00 24.74
N ARG A 82 3.70 9.06 25.49
CA ARG A 82 2.87 8.95 26.71
C ARG A 82 1.56 8.24 26.33
N GLY A 83 1.24 7.12 27.01
CA GLY A 83 0.06 6.31 26.74
C GLY A 83 -1.20 7.15 26.54
N LEU A 84 -2.01 6.78 25.54
CA LEU A 84 -3.15 7.58 25.08
C LEU A 84 -4.09 7.91 26.24
N LYS A 85 -4.13 9.17 26.68
CA LYS A 85 -5.33 9.71 27.32
C LYS A 85 -6.40 9.82 26.22
N PRO A 86 -7.57 9.16 26.36
CA PRO A 86 -8.57 9.14 25.31
C PRO A 86 -9.10 10.57 25.07
N GLY A 87 -8.76 11.13 23.92
CA GLY A 87 -9.29 12.41 23.44
C GLY A 87 -9.90 12.21 22.06
N GLY A 88 -11.13 12.68 21.85
CA GLY A 88 -11.94 12.37 20.65
C GLY A 88 -11.25 12.71 19.32
N SER A 89 -10.50 13.82 19.26
CA SER A 89 -9.75 14.20 18.06
C SER A 89 -8.67 13.18 17.67
N ARG A 90 -7.99 12.58 18.65
CA ARG A 90 -6.95 11.58 18.40
C ARG A 90 -7.55 10.25 17.95
N ALA A 91 -8.66 9.82 18.56
CA ALA A 91 -9.36 8.59 18.15
C ALA A 91 -9.93 8.71 16.71
N CYS A 92 -10.48 9.88 16.36
CA CYS A 92 -10.96 10.15 15.01
C CYS A 92 -9.83 10.14 13.97
N ALA A 93 -8.68 10.74 14.29
CA ALA A 93 -7.50 10.68 13.43
C ALA A 93 -6.99 9.24 13.22
N LEU A 94 -7.05 8.39 14.25
CA LEU A 94 -6.66 6.97 14.13
C LEU A 94 -7.63 6.17 13.28
N MET A 95 -8.95 6.37 13.44
CA MET A 95 -9.96 5.72 12.60
C MET A 95 -9.76 6.12 11.14
N LEU A 96 -9.67 7.42 10.84
CA LEU A 96 -9.45 7.90 9.48
C LEU A 96 -8.14 7.36 8.87
N PHE A 97 -7.10 7.15 9.68
CA PHE A 97 -5.83 6.61 9.23
C PHE A 97 -5.85 5.10 8.97
N LEU A 98 -6.67 4.35 9.72
CA LEU A 98 -6.89 2.92 9.48
C LEU A 98 -7.82 2.68 8.28
N PHE A 99 -8.78 3.58 8.05
CA PHE A 99 -9.75 3.53 6.94
C PHE A 99 -9.28 4.23 5.66
N SER A 100 -8.07 4.80 5.60
CA SER A 100 -7.56 5.47 4.40
C SER A 100 -6.94 4.51 3.37
N TRP A 101 -7.23 3.22 3.47
CA TRP A 101 -7.00 2.19 2.45
C TRP A 101 -8.36 1.75 1.91
#